data_AF-A0A348Q420-F1
#
_entry.id   AF-A0A348Q420-F1
#
_cell.length_a   1.000
_cell.length_b   1.000
_cell.length_c   1.000
_cell.angle_alpha   90.00
_cell.angle_beta   90.00
_cell.angle_gamma   90.00
#
_symmetry.space_group_name_H-M   'P 1'
#
loop_
_entity.id
_entity.type
_entity.pdbx_description
1 polymer ?
#
loop_
_entity_poly.entity_id
_entity_poly.type
_entity_poly.pdbx_seq_one_letter_code
_entity_poly.pdbx_strand_id
1 'polypeptide(L)'
;GNEAYPNAFGPAISSPVLITIVLCFIILGELLVAAFSLKGAYDMFRVRGGSAEGFNDAKTWAIMGCVMALLVWFGLFMVIGGAYFQMWQTPLGAAAQGGAFQYAISSGIVLLFVNAPD
;
A
#
# COMPACT_ATOMS: atom_id res chain seq x y z
N GLY A 1 -20.32 -13.43 11.18
CA GLY A 1 -19.13 -13.33 12.05
C GLY A 1 -18.02 -14.17 11.45
N ASN A 2 -16.90 -14.34 12.14
CA ASN A 2 -15.83 -15.22 11.67
C ASN A 2 -16.26 -16.69 11.90
N GLU A 3 -16.55 -17.44 10.83
CA GLU A 3 -17.07 -18.82 10.94
C GLU A 3 -15.95 -19.87 10.95
N ALA A 4 -14.90 -19.68 10.14
CA ALA A 4 -13.77 -20.61 10.05
C ALA A 4 -12.85 -20.50 11.27
N TYR A 5 -12.64 -19.28 11.76
CA TYR A 5 -11.86 -19.01 12.96
C TYR A 5 -12.65 -18.11 13.91
N PRO A 6 -13.50 -18.70 14.77
CA PRO A 6 -14.46 -17.95 15.58
C PRO A 6 -13.83 -17.14 16.70
N ASN A 7 -12.61 -17.50 17.12
CA ASN A 7 -11.86 -16.78 18.15
C ASN A 7 -10.96 -15.74 17.50
N ALA A 8 -11.16 -14.47 17.85
CA ALA A 8 -10.28 -13.39 17.44
C ALA A 8 -8.93 -13.50 18.18
N PHE A 9 -7.84 -13.12 17.50
CA PHE A 9 -6.51 -13.02 18.13
C PHE A 9 -6.38 -11.83 19.08
N GLY A 10 -7.18 -10.78 18.85
CA GLY A 10 -7.17 -9.54 19.62
C GLY A 10 -8.57 -9.09 20.03
N PRO A 11 -8.66 -8.05 20.88
CA PRO A 11 -9.93 -7.49 21.28
C PRO A 11 -10.64 -6.83 20.10
N ALA A 12 -11.98 -6.85 20.13
CA ALA A 12 -12.77 -6.06 19.20
C ALA A 12 -12.54 -4.56 19.45
N ILE A 13 -12.32 -3.82 18.37
CA ILE A 13 -12.17 -2.36 18.42
C ILE A 13 -13.53 -1.72 18.13
N SER A 14 -14.17 -1.16 19.17
CA SER A 14 -15.48 -0.49 19.08
C SER A 14 -15.43 1.01 19.35
N SER A 15 -14.29 1.54 19.81
CA SER A 15 -14.13 2.97 20.10
C SER A 15 -14.17 3.79 18.80
N PRO A 16 -15.15 4.71 18.63
CA PRO A 16 -15.25 5.53 17.42
C PRO A 16 -13.99 6.39 17.20
N VAL A 17 -13.41 6.91 18.29
CA VAL A 17 -12.18 7.73 18.23
C VAL A 17 -11.01 6.93 17.67
N LEU A 18 -10.82 5.69 18.14
CA LEU A 18 -9.73 4.84 17.67
C LEU A 18 -9.92 4.45 16.20
N ILE A 19 -11.16 4.14 15.80
CA ILE A 19 -11.51 3.85 14.41
C ILE A 19 -11.20 5.05 13.51
N THR A 20 -11.58 6.27 13.92
CA THR A 20 -11.30 7.49 13.16
C THR A 20 -9.80 7.75 13.04
N ILE A 21 -9.02 7.57 14.12
CA ILE A 21 -7.55 7.75 14.08
C ILE A 21 -6.92 6.80 13.07
N VAL A 22 -7.29 5.51 13.11
CA VAL A 22 -6.79 4.50 12.17
C VAL A 22 -7.20 4.83 10.74
N LEU A 23 -8.43 5.27 10.52
CA LEU A 23 -8.90 5.70 9.21
C LEU A 23 -8.09 6.89 8.67
N CYS A 24 -7.87 7.93 9.49
CA CYS A 24 -7.03 9.07 9.11
C CYS A 24 -5.60 8.66 8.76
N PHE A 25 -5.03 7.71 9.51
CA PHE A 25 -3.70 7.17 9.23
C PHE A 25 -3.65 6.43 7.89
N ILE A 26 -4.65 5.60 7.58
CA ILE A 26 -4.77 4.92 6.29
C ILE A 26 -4.86 5.93 5.14
N ILE A 27 -5.76 6.91 5.24
CA ILE A 27 -5.95 7.95 4.22
C ILE A 27 -4.66 8.75 4.01
N LEU A 28 -3.96 9.11 5.09
CA LEU A 28 -2.67 9.79 4.99
C LEU A 28 -1.65 8.93 4.23
N GLY A 29 -1.59 7.63 4.53
CA GLY A 29 -0.75 6.69 3.80
C GLY A 29 -1.07 6.66 2.30
N GLU A 30 -2.34 6.57 1.93
CA GLU A 30 -2.79 6.59 0.53
C GLU A 30 -2.44 7.90 -0.18
N LEU A 31 -2.58 9.04 0.50
CA LEU A 31 -2.17 10.34 -0.04
C LEU A 31 -0.65 10.43 -0.24
N LEU A 32 0.14 9.83 0.65
CA LEU A 32 1.59 9.75 0.49
C LEU A 32 2.00 8.84 -0.67
N VAL A 33 1.30 7.72 -0.88
CA VAL A 33 1.48 6.90 -2.09
C VAL A 33 1.29 7.74 -3.34
N ALA A 34 0.17 8.48 -3.42
CA ALA A 34 -0.13 9.32 -4.56
C ALA A 34 0.93 10.42 -4.76
N ALA A 35 1.29 11.14 -3.70
CA ALA A 35 2.28 12.22 -3.75
C ALA A 35 3.65 11.72 -4.24
N PHE A 36 4.16 10.63 -3.68
CA PHE A 36 5.47 10.07 -4.06
C PHE A 36 5.45 9.50 -5.48
N SER A 37 4.40 8.77 -5.85
CA SER A 37 4.27 8.18 -7.18
C SER A 37 4.18 9.26 -8.26
N LEU A 38 3.40 10.32 -8.05
CA LEU A 38 3.31 11.45 -8.98
C LEU A 38 4.63 12.21 -9.07
N LYS A 39 5.30 12.45 -7.95
CA LYS A 39 6.62 13.11 -7.95
C LYS A 39 7.67 12.29 -8.70
N GLY A 40 7.72 10.98 -8.44
CA GLY A 40 8.63 10.07 -9.12
C GLY A 40 8.37 9.97 -10.62
N ALA A 41 7.10 9.85 -11.02
CA ALA A 41 6.73 9.85 -12.43
C ALA A 41 7.14 11.16 -13.12
N TYR A 42 6.92 12.31 -12.46
CA TYR A 42 7.33 13.62 -12.96
C TYR A 42 8.85 13.74 -13.11
N ASP A 43 9.61 13.31 -12.10
CA ASP A 43 11.07 13.39 -12.10
C ASP A 43 11.67 12.55 -13.24
N MET A 44 11.28 11.28 -13.34
CA MET A 44 11.73 10.39 -14.41
C MET A 44 11.34 10.94 -15.79
N PHE A 45 10.12 11.47 -15.93
CA PHE A 45 9.66 12.01 -17.21
C PHE A 45 10.47 13.24 -17.67
N ARG A 46 10.92 14.09 -16.73
CA ARG A 46 11.75 15.26 -17.03
C ARG A 46 13.13 14.88 -17.55
N VAL A 47 13.71 13.79 -17.06
CA VAL A 47 15.09 13.38 -17.41
C VAL A 47 15.15 12.18 -18.36
N ARG A 48 14.02 11.74 -18.93
CA ARG A 48 13.92 10.55 -19.80
C ARG A 48 14.83 10.52 -21.04
N GLY A 49 15.37 11.66 -21.46
CA GLY A 49 16.32 11.77 -22.57
C GLY A 49 17.76 12.06 -22.14
N GLY A 50 18.05 11.99 -20.84
CA GLY A 50 19.35 12.26 -20.25
C GLY A 50 20.24 11.02 -20.16
N SER A 51 21.27 11.08 -19.30
CA SER A 51 22.14 9.93 -19.02
C SER A 51 21.42 8.87 -18.17
N ALA A 52 21.86 7.62 -18.28
CA ALA A 52 21.38 6.53 -17.44
C ALA A 52 21.55 6.84 -15.95
N GLU A 53 22.68 7.42 -15.54
CA GLU A 53 22.94 7.85 -14.16
C GLU A 53 21.87 8.84 -13.66
N GLY A 54 21.58 9.88 -14.45
CA GLY A 54 20.59 10.89 -14.08
C GLY A 54 19.16 10.35 -14.03
N PHE A 55 18.82 9.37 -14.86
CA PHE A 55 17.52 8.70 -14.77
C PHE A 55 17.45 7.79 -13.55
N ASN A 56 18.53 7.07 -13.22
CA ASN A 56 18.57 6.22 -12.03
C ASN A 56 18.37 7.01 -10.74
N ASP A 57 18.97 8.20 -10.63
CA ASP A 57 18.76 9.10 -9.49
C ASP A 57 17.30 9.58 -9.37
N ALA A 58 16.66 9.86 -10.51
CA ALA A 58 15.28 10.34 -10.58
C ALA A 58 14.22 9.29 -10.17
N LYS A 59 14.58 8.00 -10.09
CA LYS A 59 13.68 6.92 -9.68
C LYS A 59 13.28 6.96 -8.20
N THR A 60 14.06 7.65 -7.38
CA THR A 60 13.93 7.63 -5.90
C THR A 60 12.49 7.79 -5.41
N TRP A 61 11.77 8.81 -5.89
CA TRP A 61 10.40 9.07 -5.44
C TRP A 61 9.38 8.04 -5.95
N ALA A 62 9.61 7.46 -7.14
CA ALA A 62 8.76 6.40 -7.67
C ALA A 62 8.91 5.11 -6.85
N ILE A 63 10.14 4.77 -6.48
CA ILE A 63 10.45 3.66 -5.58
C ILE A 63 9.79 3.89 -4.21
N MET A 64 9.93 5.07 -3.63
CA MET A 64 9.29 5.42 -2.35
C MET A 64 7.76 5.33 -2.41
N GLY A 65 7.14 5.73 -3.52
CA GLY A 65 5.70 5.58 -3.75
C GLY A 65 5.27 4.10 -3.74
N CYS A 66 6.02 3.24 -4.43
CA CYS A 66 5.74 1.81 -4.45
C CYS A 66 5.98 1.13 -3.09
N VAL A 67 7.01 1.52 -2.34
CA VAL A 67 7.25 1.01 -0.98
C VAL A 67 6.12 1.45 -0.04
N MET A 68 5.69 2.72 -0.11
CA MET A 68 4.56 3.19 0.69
C MET A 68 3.27 2.43 0.35
N ALA A 69 3.05 2.11 -0.93
CA ALA A 69 1.93 1.31 -1.37
C ALA A 69 1.93 -0.09 -0.73
N LEU A 70 3.09 -0.75 -0.68
CA LEU A 70 3.23 -2.03 0.00
C LEU A 70 2.99 -1.90 1.51
N LEU A 71 3.46 -0.84 2.17
CA LEU A 71 3.18 -0.62 3.59
C LEU A 71 1.67 -0.47 3.87
N VAL A 72 0.96 0.29 3.04
CA VAL A 72 -0.49 0.50 3.19
C VAL A 72 -1.24 -0.79 2.87
N TRP A 73 -1.15 -1.30 1.65
CA TRP A 73 -2.05 -2.36 1.20
C TRP A 73 -1.56 -3.77 1.56
N PHE A 74 -0.27 -4.06 1.48
CA PHE A 74 0.24 -5.34 1.97
C PHE A 74 0.33 -5.34 3.51
N GLY A 75 0.93 -4.32 4.12
CA GLY A 75 1.08 -4.23 5.57
C GLY A 75 -0.25 -4.08 6.32
N LEU A 76 -0.95 -2.96 6.13
CA LEU A 76 -2.15 -2.67 6.94
C LEU A 76 -3.32 -3.57 6.55
N PHE A 77 -3.61 -3.70 5.26
CA PHE A 77 -4.76 -4.51 4.83
C PHE A 77 -4.41 -5.99 4.85
N MET A 78 -3.45 -6.49 4.08
CA MET A 78 -3.26 -7.95 4.00
C MET A 78 -2.73 -8.57 5.31
N VAL A 79 -1.72 -7.97 5.95
CA VAL A 79 -1.13 -8.53 7.18
C VAL A 79 -2.01 -8.21 8.39
N ILE A 80 -2.27 -6.93 8.69
CA ILE A 80 -3.02 -6.57 9.91
C ILE A 80 -4.52 -6.88 9.74
N GLY A 81 -5.18 -6.39 8.70
CA GLY A 81 -6.60 -6.66 8.48
C GLY A 81 -6.88 -8.14 8.14
N GLY A 82 -6.11 -8.70 7.21
CA GLY A 82 -6.29 -10.05 6.68
C GLY A 82 -5.86 -11.14 7.65
N ALA A 83 -4.62 -11.09 8.15
CA ALA A 83 -4.12 -12.15 9.03
C ALA A 83 -4.53 -11.96 10.49
N TYR A 84 -4.36 -10.75 11.05
CA TYR A 84 -4.64 -10.51 12.48
C TYR A 84 -6.14 -10.36 12.78
N PHE A 85 -6.86 -9.54 12.01
CA PHE A 85 -8.32 -9.37 12.18
C PHE A 85 -9.16 -10.37 11.38
N GLN A 86 -8.53 -11.21 10.56
CA GLN A 86 -9.19 -12.26 9.80
C GLN A 86 -10.30 -11.72 8.87
N MET A 87 -10.10 -10.52 8.30
CA MET A 87 -11.15 -9.79 7.56
C MET A 87 -11.71 -10.56 6.35
N TRP A 88 -10.93 -11.47 5.77
CA TRP A 88 -11.33 -12.33 4.66
C TRP A 88 -12.57 -13.19 4.96
N GLN A 89 -12.92 -13.40 6.23
CA GLN A 89 -14.09 -14.20 6.60
C GLN A 89 -15.42 -13.47 6.40
N THR A 90 -15.40 -12.15 6.21
CA THR A 90 -16.61 -11.36 5.95
C THR A 90 -16.65 -10.88 4.51
N PRO A 91 -17.83 -10.74 3.88
CA PRO A 91 -17.91 -10.25 2.50
C PRO A 91 -17.24 -8.88 2.31
N LEU A 92 -17.45 -7.94 3.25
CA LEU A 92 -16.89 -6.60 3.18
C LEU A 92 -15.36 -6.61 3.39
N GLY A 93 -14.87 -7.38 4.36
CA GLY A 93 -13.44 -7.51 4.61
C GLY A 93 -12.71 -8.26 3.49
N ALA A 94 -13.33 -9.30 2.91
CA ALA A 94 -12.80 -10.00 1.74
C ALA A 94 -12.68 -9.07 0.52
N ALA A 95 -13.68 -8.22 0.28
CA ALA A 95 -13.63 -7.21 -0.79
C ALA A 95 -12.48 -6.21 -0.56
N ALA A 96 -12.33 -5.69 0.67
CA ALA A 96 -11.24 -4.79 1.02
C ALA A 96 -9.87 -5.45 0.85
N GLN A 97 -9.71 -6.71 1.27
CA GLN A 97 -8.49 -7.47 1.09
C GLN A 97 -8.18 -7.76 -0.39
N GLY A 98 -9.19 -8.05 -1.20
CA GLY A 98 -9.05 -8.22 -2.64
C GLY A 98 -8.56 -6.95 -3.34
N GLY A 99 -9.13 -5.79 -2.99
CA GLY A 99 -8.65 -4.50 -3.48
C GLY A 99 -7.22 -4.20 -3.04
N ALA A 100 -6.89 -4.45 -1.77
CA ALA A 100 -5.54 -4.28 -1.25
C ALA A 100 -4.52 -5.14 -2.02
N PHE A 101 -4.85 -6.39 -2.33
CA PHE A 101 -3.97 -7.24 -3.14
C PHE A 101 -3.70 -6.64 -4.52
N GLN A 102 -4.72 -6.10 -5.19
CA GLN A 102 -4.55 -5.46 -6.51
C GLN A 102 -3.60 -4.26 -6.45
N TYR A 103 -3.74 -3.39 -5.45
CA TYR A 103 -2.86 -2.23 -5.30
C TYR A 103 -1.43 -2.60 -4.87
N ALA A 104 -1.29 -3.61 -4.00
CA ALA A 104 0.00 -4.13 -3.60
C ALA A 104 0.74 -4.79 -4.78
N ILE A 105 0.07 -5.65 -5.55
CA ILE A 105 0.74 -6.37 -6.66
C ILE A 105 1.09 -5.44 -7.81
N SER A 106 0.20 -4.51 -8.17
CA SER A 106 0.47 -3.52 -9.22
C SER A 106 1.67 -2.63 -8.85
N SER A 107 1.70 -2.13 -7.61
CA SER A 107 2.83 -1.34 -7.11
C SER A 107 4.11 -2.17 -6.99
N GLY A 108 4.02 -3.43 -6.59
CA GLY A 108 5.15 -4.35 -6.53
C GLY A 108 5.75 -4.63 -7.91
N ILE A 109 4.92 -4.82 -8.93
CA ILE A 109 5.38 -4.99 -10.32
C ILE A 109 6.07 -3.71 -10.80
N VAL A 110 5.46 -2.53 -10.57
CA VAL A 110 6.07 -1.24 -10.94
C VAL A 110 7.43 -1.06 -10.23
N LEU A 111 7.51 -1.42 -8.94
CA LEU A 111 8.76 -1.37 -8.19
C LEU A 111 9.86 -2.21 -8.84
N LEU A 112 9.55 -3.44 -9.30
CA LEU A 112 10.53 -4.29 -9.96
C LEU A 112 11.09 -3.66 -11.24
N PHE A 113 10.21 -3.08 -12.08
CA PHE A 113 10.62 -2.42 -13.31
C PHE A 113 11.39 -1.13 -13.05
N VAL A 114 10.91 -0.29 -12.15
CA VAL A 114 11.56 0.98 -11.82
C VAL A 114 12.91 0.73 -11.16
N ASN A 115 13.04 -0.26 -10.28
CA ASN A 115 14.29 -0.56 -9.59
C ASN A 115 15.33 -1.29 -10.46
N ALA A 116 14.98 -1.73 -11.67
CA ALA A 116 15.95 -2.30 -12.58
C ALA A 116 16.96 -1.21 -13.04
N PRO A 117 18.26 -1.51 -13.14
CA PRO A 117 19.24 -0.58 -13.69
C PRO A 117 18.94 -0.30 -15.17
N ASP A 118 19.19 0.94 -15.61
CA ASP A 118 19.07 1.35 -17.03
C ASP A 118 20.38 1.16 -17.80
#